data_AF-A0AA51RS49-F1
#
_entry.id   AF-A0AA51RS49-F1
#
_cell.length_a   1.000
_cell.length_b   1.000
_cell.length_c   1.000
_cell.angle_alpha   90.00
_cell.angle_beta   90.00
_cell.angle_gamma   90.00
#
_symmetry.space_group_name_H-M   'P 1'
#
loop_
_entity.id
_entity.type
_entity.pdbx_description
1 polymer ?
#
loop_
_entity_poly.entity_id
_entity_poly.type
_entity_poly.pdbx_seq_one_letter_code
_entity_poly.pdbx_strand_id
1 'polypeptide(L)'
;MKRLVVGCVVFGVGLMLIKWFDLNEEKVTLPYPLTDENMTLSSKKDIKKASNNKASSSVSTKQALQEKVVRLNDCYLSGACNYPNSDPRSYDYALGNDMVKLMDELEMYFLNGELDSDELRLFAHQFLNIDNGHVQAKAIQLLNQLSVDSETLLLVTSTLSNHYDAALLEKSLPLLQAYHQQGFALDVDTLLQQQVQTGGHFIRQMLSGNILPFINNSNVQSYRNISTQMNASSVEFFQLTEALDEFQRLQHGG
;
A
#
# COMPACT_ATOMS: atom_id res chain seq x y z
N MET A 1 16.41 31.58 59.10
CA MET A 1 15.88 30.24 58.79
C MET A 1 14.69 30.40 57.84
N LYS A 2 14.84 30.04 56.56
CA LYS A 2 13.74 29.96 55.59
C LYS A 2 13.88 28.62 54.87
N ARG A 3 12.90 27.75 55.05
CA ARG A 3 12.83 26.42 54.41
C ARG A 3 12.22 26.59 53.02
N LEU A 4 12.92 26.10 52.01
CA LEU A 4 12.43 25.99 50.64
C LEU A 4 11.56 24.73 50.54
N VAL A 5 10.32 24.88 50.07
CA VAL A 5 9.41 23.77 49.78
C VAL A 5 9.59 23.42 48.30
N VAL A 6 10.04 22.19 48.03
CA VAL A 6 10.13 21.62 46.69
C VAL A 6 8.81 20.90 46.41
N GLY A 7 8.03 21.40 45.45
CA GLY A 7 6.84 20.74 44.94
C GLY A 7 7.17 19.91 43.70
N CYS A 8 7.07 18.58 43.80
CA CYS A 8 7.03 17.68 42.65
C CYS A 8 5.65 17.75 42.01
N VAL A 9 5.57 18.19 40.77
CA VAL A 9 4.37 18.05 39.93
C VAL A 9 4.58 16.84 39.04
N VAL A 10 3.89 15.75 39.33
CA VAL A 10 3.84 14.54 38.52
C VAL A 10 2.77 14.76 37.44
N PHE A 11 3.18 15.02 36.20
CA PHE A 11 2.28 14.96 35.06
C PHE A 11 2.22 13.51 34.57
N GLY A 12 1.05 12.90 34.73
CA GLY A 12 0.74 11.58 34.17
C GLY A 12 0.65 11.68 32.65
N VAL A 13 1.54 10.98 31.96
CA VAL A 13 1.46 10.77 30.51
C VAL A 13 0.42 9.69 30.26
N GLY A 14 -0.71 10.10 29.69
CA GLY A 14 -1.74 9.19 29.20
C GLY A 14 -1.24 8.46 27.96
N LEU A 15 -1.03 7.16 28.09
CA LEU A 15 -0.88 6.21 26.98
C LEU A 15 -2.18 6.18 26.16
N MET A 16 -2.24 6.93 25.06
CA MET A 16 -3.18 6.64 23.97
C MET A 16 -2.53 5.61 23.03
N LEU A 17 -2.75 4.34 23.32
CA LEU A 17 -2.55 3.25 22.37
C LEU A 17 -3.64 3.34 21.31
N ILE A 18 -3.23 3.65 20.09
CA ILE A 18 -4.06 3.57 18.87
C ILE A 18 -4.39 2.08 18.66
N LYS A 19 -5.62 1.70 19.03
CA LYS A 19 -6.21 0.41 18.64
C LYS A 19 -6.47 0.44 17.14
N TRP A 20 -5.64 -0.29 16.40
CA TRP A 20 -5.89 -0.64 15.01
C TRP A 20 -7.08 -1.62 14.93
N PHE A 21 -8.03 -1.25 14.08
CA PHE A 21 -9.14 -1.99 13.48
C PHE A 21 -9.30 -3.49 13.84
N ASP A 22 -10.38 -3.79 14.55
CA ASP A 22 -10.99 -5.12 14.67
C ASP A 22 -12.30 -5.08 13.86
N LEU A 23 -12.29 -5.67 12.67
CA LEU A 23 -13.46 -5.74 11.80
C LEU A 23 -14.31 -6.95 12.21
N ASN A 24 -15.48 -6.63 12.79
CA ASN A 24 -16.62 -7.48 13.09
C ASN A 24 -16.74 -8.76 12.23
N GLU A 25 -16.58 -9.92 12.88
CA GLU A 25 -17.25 -11.16 12.46
C GLU A 25 -18.76 -11.03 12.74
N GLU A 26 -19.51 -10.44 11.82
CA GLU A 26 -20.97 -10.59 11.83
C GLU A 26 -21.32 -11.96 11.22
N LYS A 27 -21.52 -12.95 12.10
CA LYS A 27 -22.03 -14.27 11.74
C LYS A 27 -23.44 -14.14 11.19
N VAL A 28 -23.57 -14.12 9.87
CA VAL A 28 -24.86 -14.29 9.18
C VAL A 28 -25.29 -15.75 9.32
N THR A 29 -26.26 -15.98 10.20
CA THR A 29 -27.02 -17.23 10.27
C THR A 29 -28.11 -17.20 9.21
N LEU A 30 -28.05 -18.13 8.24
CA LEU A 30 -29.16 -18.40 7.33
C LEU A 30 -29.98 -19.58 7.87
N PRO A 31 -31.30 -19.43 8.07
CA PRO A 31 -32.20 -20.56 8.22
C PRO A 31 -32.69 -21.01 6.83
N TYR A 32 -32.69 -22.31 6.58
CA TYR A 32 -33.90 -23.14 6.34
C TYR A 32 -33.50 -24.51 5.76
N PRO A 33 -34.25 -25.58 6.11
CA PRO A 33 -33.98 -26.94 5.68
C PRO A 33 -34.66 -27.26 4.34
N LEU A 34 -34.04 -28.13 3.55
CA LEU A 34 -34.73 -28.89 2.51
C LEU A 34 -34.60 -30.37 2.86
N THR A 35 -35.73 -30.95 3.23
CA THR A 35 -36.00 -32.38 3.11
C THR A 35 -36.11 -32.74 1.63
N ASP A 36 -35.56 -33.89 1.24
CA ASP A 36 -36.34 -34.91 0.53
C ASP A 36 -35.63 -36.26 0.55
N GLU A 37 -36.45 -37.29 0.69
CA GLU A 37 -36.13 -38.70 0.81
C GLU A 37 -35.74 -39.33 -0.55
N ASN A 38 -35.05 -40.47 -0.43
CA ASN A 38 -35.00 -41.58 -1.38
C ASN A 38 -34.33 -41.38 -2.75
N MET A 39 -33.17 -42.02 -2.95
CA MET A 39 -33.11 -43.23 -3.78
C MET A 39 -31.79 -44.00 -3.64
N THR A 40 -31.97 -45.31 -3.68
CA THR A 40 -31.09 -46.47 -3.49
C THR A 40 -29.79 -46.54 -4.32
N LEU A 41 -28.81 -47.22 -3.71
CA LEU A 41 -27.61 -47.86 -4.28
C LEU A 41 -27.80 -48.46 -5.69
N SER A 42 -26.82 -48.23 -6.57
CA SER A 42 -25.94 -49.25 -7.16
C SER A 42 -25.32 -48.77 -8.48
N SER A 43 -23.99 -48.67 -8.55
CA SER A 43 -23.15 -49.31 -9.59
C SER A 43 -21.77 -48.64 -9.68
N LYS A 44 -20.73 -49.47 -9.62
CA LYS A 44 -19.31 -49.15 -9.86
C LYS A 44 -19.05 -48.96 -11.37
N LYS A 45 -18.02 -48.15 -11.68
CA LYS A 45 -17.44 -47.73 -12.99
C LYS A 45 -17.90 -46.31 -13.36
N ASP A 46 -17.06 -45.29 -13.50
CA ASP A 46 -15.68 -45.21 -13.99
C ASP A 46 -14.91 -44.09 -13.30
N ILE A 47 -13.81 -44.42 -12.61
CA ILE A 47 -12.77 -43.45 -12.21
C ILE A 47 -11.73 -43.48 -13.33
N LYS A 48 -11.77 -42.50 -14.25
CA LYS A 48 -10.62 -41.97 -15.01
C LYS A 48 -11.09 -40.97 -16.09
N LYS A 49 -11.18 -39.69 -15.71
CA LYS A 49 -10.85 -38.52 -16.56
C LYS A 49 -11.21 -37.23 -15.80
N ALA A 50 -10.38 -36.88 -14.82
CA ALA A 50 -10.37 -35.55 -14.21
C ALA A 50 -8.91 -35.14 -13.99
N SER A 51 -8.17 -35.02 -15.09
CA SER A 51 -6.86 -34.38 -15.12
C SER A 51 -6.57 -34.05 -16.57
N ASN A 52 -7.02 -32.87 -17.01
CA ASN A 52 -6.55 -32.16 -18.23
C ASN A 52 -7.31 -30.84 -18.51
N ASN A 53 -8.37 -30.49 -17.76
CA ASN A 53 -9.13 -29.26 -18.04
C ASN A 53 -8.62 -27.98 -17.35
N LYS A 54 -7.68 -28.05 -16.40
CA LYS A 54 -7.23 -26.86 -15.65
C LYS A 54 -6.25 -25.98 -16.44
N ALA A 55 -5.50 -26.55 -17.37
CA ALA A 55 -4.54 -25.80 -18.20
C ALA A 55 -5.21 -25.05 -19.37
N SER A 56 -6.37 -25.52 -19.83
CA SER A 56 -7.09 -24.86 -20.95
C SER A 56 -7.92 -23.67 -20.49
N SER A 57 -8.37 -23.64 -19.23
CA SER A 57 -9.15 -22.52 -18.68
C SER A 57 -8.28 -21.36 -18.20
N SER A 58 -7.09 -21.63 -17.66
CA SER A 58 -6.19 -20.58 -17.15
C SER A 58 -5.64 -19.69 -18.27
N VAL A 59 -5.33 -20.26 -19.45
CA VAL A 59 -4.89 -19.48 -20.62
C VAL A 59 -5.97 -18.52 -21.11
N SER A 60 -7.24 -18.96 -21.13
CA SER A 60 -8.36 -18.07 -21.51
C SER A 60 -8.62 -16.97 -20.49
N THR A 61 -8.47 -17.26 -19.19
CA THR A 61 -8.64 -16.26 -18.13
C THR A 61 -7.57 -15.17 -18.22
N LYS A 62 -6.30 -15.56 -18.38
CA LYS A 62 -5.18 -14.61 -18.49
C LYS A 62 -5.33 -13.68 -19.70
N GLN A 63 -5.71 -14.23 -20.85
CA GLN A 63 -5.99 -13.44 -22.05
C GLN A 63 -7.14 -12.46 -21.83
N ALA A 64 -8.24 -12.90 -21.21
CA ALA A 64 -9.38 -12.04 -20.92
C ALA A 64 -9.01 -10.89 -19.95
N LEU A 65 -8.17 -11.16 -18.93
CA LEU A 65 -7.68 -10.13 -18.02
C LEU A 65 -6.76 -9.13 -18.73
N GLN A 66 -5.83 -9.62 -19.56
CA GLN A 66 -4.97 -8.77 -20.37
C GLN A 66 -5.78 -7.86 -21.31
N GLU A 67 -6.81 -8.39 -21.97
CA GLU A 67 -7.71 -7.61 -22.82
C GLU A 67 -8.43 -6.51 -22.05
N LYS A 68 -8.87 -6.80 -20.81
CA LYS A 68 -9.48 -5.77 -19.94
C LYS A 68 -8.48 -4.66 -19.59
N VAL A 69 -7.24 -5.02 -19.25
CA VAL A 69 -6.19 -4.04 -18.91
C VAL A 69 -5.86 -3.16 -20.12
N VAL A 70 -5.62 -3.77 -21.29
CA VAL A 70 -5.35 -3.04 -22.54
C VAL A 70 -6.51 -2.09 -22.85
N ARG A 71 -7.75 -2.56 -22.78
CA ARG A 71 -8.93 -1.72 -23.02
C ARG A 71 -8.98 -0.51 -22.09
N LEU A 72 -8.76 -0.68 -20.79
CA LEU A 72 -8.81 0.44 -19.84
C LEU A 72 -7.66 1.43 -20.06
N ASN A 73 -6.46 0.94 -20.40
CA ASN A 73 -5.33 1.80 -20.75
C ASN A 73 -5.60 2.60 -22.04
N ASP A 74 -6.17 1.96 -23.06
CA ASP A 74 -6.58 2.64 -24.29
C ASP A 74 -7.66 3.70 -24.00
N CYS A 75 -8.59 3.42 -23.09
CA CYS A 75 -9.58 4.40 -22.64
C CYS A 75 -8.94 5.59 -21.93
N TYR A 76 -7.91 5.37 -21.13
CA TYR A 76 -7.18 6.43 -20.45
C TYR A 76 -6.42 7.32 -21.44
N LEU A 77 -5.69 6.70 -22.37
CA LEU A 77 -4.87 7.43 -23.35
C LEU A 77 -5.70 8.18 -24.40
N SER A 78 -6.84 7.60 -24.82
CA SER A 78 -7.69 8.20 -25.85
C SER A 78 -8.70 9.21 -25.30
N GLY A 79 -9.13 9.09 -24.05
CA GLY A 79 -10.21 9.89 -23.47
C GLY A 79 -11.57 9.70 -24.15
N ALA A 80 -11.75 8.67 -24.98
CA ALA A 80 -12.87 8.54 -25.91
C ALA A 80 -13.78 7.33 -25.62
N CYS A 81 -13.66 6.72 -24.43
CA CYS A 81 -14.50 5.58 -24.05
C CYS A 81 -15.87 6.02 -23.53
N ASN A 82 -16.79 5.05 -23.44
CA ASN A 82 -18.16 5.27 -22.96
C ASN A 82 -18.23 5.39 -21.43
N TYR A 83 -17.60 6.42 -20.88
CA TYR A 83 -17.70 6.82 -19.48
C TYR A 83 -18.51 8.11 -19.34
N PRO A 84 -19.13 8.36 -18.16
CA PRO A 84 -19.80 9.62 -17.89
C PRO A 84 -18.87 10.81 -18.17
N ASN A 85 -19.41 11.83 -18.83
CA ASN A 85 -18.73 13.10 -19.09
C ASN A 85 -19.63 14.27 -18.67
N SER A 86 -20.30 14.12 -17.52
CA SER A 86 -21.19 15.13 -16.96
C SER A 86 -20.44 16.35 -16.42
N ASP A 87 -19.18 16.15 -16.00
CA ASP A 87 -18.23 17.18 -15.61
C ASP A 87 -16.80 16.73 -15.93
N PRO A 88 -15.81 17.65 -15.97
CA PRO A 88 -14.45 17.33 -16.40
C PRO A 88 -13.75 16.21 -15.63
N ARG A 89 -14.15 15.93 -14.38
CA ARG A 89 -13.55 14.86 -13.57
C ARG A 89 -14.36 13.57 -13.59
N SER A 90 -15.63 13.62 -13.96
CA SER A 90 -16.51 12.43 -13.96
C SER A 90 -15.96 11.26 -14.80
N TYR A 91 -15.31 11.56 -15.92
CA TYR A 91 -14.66 10.55 -16.77
C TYR A 91 -13.52 9.86 -16.02
N ASP A 92 -12.56 10.64 -15.51
CA ASP A 92 -11.37 10.14 -14.82
C ASP A 92 -11.72 9.35 -13.56
N TYR A 93 -12.72 9.81 -12.80
CA TYR A 93 -13.21 9.09 -11.63
C TYR A 93 -13.84 7.74 -11.99
N ALA A 94 -14.71 7.72 -13.01
CA ALA A 94 -15.39 6.49 -13.40
C ALA A 94 -14.42 5.46 -14.00
N LEU A 95 -13.51 5.92 -14.87
CA LEU A 95 -12.46 5.07 -15.44
C LEU A 95 -11.50 4.56 -14.36
N GLY A 96 -11.02 5.44 -13.47
CA GLY A 96 -10.14 5.06 -12.36
C GLY A 96 -10.79 4.04 -11.43
N ASN A 97 -12.08 4.17 -11.15
CA ASN A 97 -12.82 3.19 -10.34
C ASN A 97 -12.88 1.81 -11.01
N ASP A 98 -13.06 1.74 -12.32
CA ASP A 98 -13.05 0.45 -13.04
C ASP A 98 -11.65 -0.16 -13.10
N MET A 99 -10.59 0.64 -13.18
CA MET A 99 -9.21 0.17 -13.04
C MET A 99 -8.94 -0.41 -11.65
N VAL A 100 -9.41 0.26 -10.59
CA VAL A 100 -9.29 -0.25 -9.21
C VAL A 100 -10.03 -1.58 -9.05
N LYS A 101 -11.27 -1.69 -9.55
CA LYS A 101 -12.02 -2.96 -9.52
C LYS A 101 -11.32 -4.07 -10.29
N LEU A 102 -10.70 -3.76 -11.44
CA LEU A 102 -9.94 -4.74 -12.19
C LEU A 102 -8.72 -5.21 -11.38
N MET A 103 -8.05 -4.32 -10.65
CA MET A 103 -6.96 -4.71 -9.75
C MET A 103 -7.44 -5.55 -8.56
N ASP A 104 -8.64 -5.30 -8.02
CA ASP A 104 -9.28 -6.21 -7.04
C ASP A 104 -9.55 -7.59 -7.65
N GLU A 105 -9.99 -7.65 -8.91
CA GLU A 105 -10.18 -8.91 -9.65
C GLU A 105 -8.84 -9.65 -9.84
N LEU A 106 -7.79 -8.95 -10.26
CA LEU A 106 -6.43 -9.52 -10.41
C LEU A 106 -5.90 -10.08 -9.08
N GLU A 107 -6.10 -9.37 -7.97
CA GLU A 107 -5.72 -9.83 -6.63
C GLU A 107 -6.42 -11.15 -6.28
N MET A 108 -7.73 -11.26 -6.54
CA MET A 108 -8.46 -12.51 -6.31
C MET A 108 -7.90 -13.67 -7.15
N TYR A 109 -7.60 -13.44 -8.43
CA TYR A 109 -7.00 -14.47 -9.29
C TYR A 109 -5.60 -14.90 -8.81
N PHE A 110 -4.80 -13.96 -8.30
CA PHE A 110 -3.51 -14.27 -7.68
C PHE A 110 -3.68 -15.12 -6.41
N LEU A 111 -4.57 -14.72 -5.50
CA LEU A 111 -4.85 -15.45 -4.26
C LEU A 111 -5.40 -16.87 -4.51
N ASN A 112 -6.10 -17.07 -5.63
CA ASN A 112 -6.61 -18.38 -6.05
C ASN A 112 -5.56 -19.23 -6.82
N GLY A 113 -4.35 -18.70 -7.04
CA GLY A 113 -3.26 -19.38 -7.74
C GLY A 113 -3.47 -19.47 -9.26
N GLU A 114 -4.31 -18.59 -9.84
CA GLU A 114 -4.58 -18.51 -11.28
C GLU A 114 -3.66 -17.51 -11.99
N LEU A 115 -3.12 -16.54 -11.25
CA LEU A 115 -2.03 -15.66 -11.65
C LEU A 115 -0.81 -15.94 -10.79
N ASP A 116 0.38 -15.89 -11.41
CA ASP A 116 1.63 -15.90 -10.66
C ASP A 116 2.10 -14.49 -10.28
N SER A 117 3.19 -14.41 -9.51
CA SER A 117 3.75 -13.15 -9.03
C SER A 117 4.28 -12.25 -10.14
N ASP A 118 4.85 -12.83 -11.20
CA ASP A 118 5.41 -12.05 -12.31
C ASP A 118 4.28 -11.42 -13.13
N GLU A 119 3.19 -12.16 -13.34
CA GLU A 119 1.98 -11.67 -14.01
C GLU A 119 1.31 -10.55 -13.21
N LEU A 120 1.09 -10.74 -11.90
CA LEU A 120 0.51 -9.68 -11.07
C LEU A 120 1.38 -8.42 -11.05
N ARG A 121 2.71 -8.60 -11.01
CA ARG A 121 3.67 -7.49 -11.08
C ARG A 121 3.54 -6.70 -12.38
N LEU A 122 3.50 -7.39 -13.52
CA LEU A 122 3.37 -6.74 -14.83
C LEU A 122 2.09 -5.91 -14.93
N PHE A 123 0.97 -6.41 -14.40
CA PHE A 123 -0.27 -5.64 -14.36
C PHE A 123 -0.16 -4.42 -13.45
N ALA A 124 0.37 -4.57 -12.24
CA ALA A 124 0.52 -3.46 -11.31
C ALA A 124 1.46 -2.37 -11.87
N HIS A 125 2.56 -2.76 -12.55
CA HIS A 125 3.45 -1.81 -13.23
C HIS A 125 2.74 -0.99 -14.31
N GLN A 126 1.84 -1.60 -15.07
CA GLN A 126 1.05 -0.86 -16.06
C GLN A 126 0.17 0.21 -15.40
N PHE A 127 -0.47 -0.12 -14.27
CA PHE A 127 -1.34 0.81 -13.54
C PHE A 127 -0.58 1.91 -12.78
N LEU A 128 0.69 1.70 -12.39
CA LEU A 128 1.52 2.75 -11.80
C LEU A 128 1.70 3.96 -12.75
N ASN A 129 1.69 3.74 -14.06
CA ASN A 129 1.87 4.79 -15.07
C ASN A 129 0.59 5.62 -15.32
N ILE A 130 -0.53 5.28 -14.69
CA ILE A 130 -1.77 6.06 -14.79
C ILE A 130 -1.70 7.20 -13.79
N ASP A 131 -1.79 8.45 -14.27
CA ASP A 131 -1.76 9.66 -13.43
C ASP A 131 -3.10 9.84 -12.67
N ASN A 132 -3.36 8.91 -11.76
CA ASN A 132 -4.49 8.88 -10.86
C ASN A 132 -4.06 8.25 -9.55
N GLY A 133 -4.01 9.05 -8.48
CA GLY A 133 -3.52 8.62 -7.17
C GLY A 133 -4.26 7.42 -6.57
N HIS A 134 -5.54 7.20 -6.89
CA HIS A 134 -6.28 6.02 -6.45
C HIS A 134 -5.85 4.75 -7.19
N VAL A 135 -5.63 4.86 -8.50
CA VAL A 135 -5.13 3.75 -9.33
C VAL A 135 -3.70 3.39 -8.91
N GLN A 136 -2.82 4.38 -8.76
CA GLN A 136 -1.45 4.18 -8.29
C GLN A 136 -1.41 3.57 -6.89
N ALA A 137 -2.24 4.05 -5.96
CA ALA A 137 -2.33 3.50 -4.62
C ALA A 137 -2.73 2.02 -4.62
N LYS A 138 -3.70 1.63 -5.44
CA LYS A 138 -4.10 0.21 -5.55
C LYS A 138 -3.01 -0.62 -6.22
N ALA A 139 -2.33 -0.10 -7.24
CA ALA A 139 -1.18 -0.77 -7.86
C ALA A 139 -0.06 -1.03 -6.83
N ILE A 140 0.26 -0.04 -6.00
CA ILE A 140 1.23 -0.17 -4.90
C ILE A 140 0.78 -1.21 -3.87
N GLN A 141 -0.52 -1.26 -3.54
CA GLN A 141 -1.07 -2.29 -2.66
C GLN A 141 -0.87 -3.71 -3.23
N LEU A 142 -1.04 -3.91 -4.54
CA LEU A 142 -0.74 -5.21 -5.17
C LEU A 142 0.74 -5.55 -5.08
N LEU A 143 1.62 -4.58 -5.37
CA LEU A 143 3.08 -4.77 -5.30
C LEU A 143 3.57 -5.10 -3.89
N ASN A 144 2.88 -4.63 -2.86
CA ASN A 144 3.18 -4.94 -1.45
C ASN A 144 2.96 -6.42 -1.06
N GLN A 145 2.30 -7.20 -1.92
CA GLN A 145 2.10 -8.64 -1.72
C GLN A 145 3.19 -9.48 -2.38
N LEU A 146 4.06 -8.84 -3.17
CA LEU A 146 5.07 -9.51 -3.96
C LEU A 146 6.44 -9.41 -3.30
N SER A 147 7.36 -10.27 -3.72
CA SER A 147 8.77 -10.13 -3.33
C SER A 147 9.33 -8.80 -3.81
N VAL A 148 10.31 -8.27 -3.08
CA VAL A 148 11.02 -7.05 -3.50
C VAL A 148 11.85 -7.33 -4.74
N ASP A 149 11.96 -6.33 -5.62
CA ASP A 149 12.84 -6.35 -6.76
C ASP A 149 13.22 -4.93 -7.20
N SER A 150 14.39 -4.80 -7.82
CA SER A 150 14.94 -3.51 -8.22
C SER A 150 14.10 -2.77 -9.27
N GLU A 151 13.41 -3.48 -10.17
CA GLU A 151 12.64 -2.85 -11.25
C GLU A 151 11.38 -2.19 -10.69
N THR A 152 10.65 -2.90 -9.82
CA THR A 152 9.51 -2.35 -9.10
C THR A 152 9.92 -1.15 -8.26
N LEU A 153 11.05 -1.20 -7.55
CA LEU A 153 11.52 -0.07 -6.76
C LEU A 153 11.77 1.16 -7.62
N LEU A 154 12.41 1.00 -8.78
CA LEU A 154 12.65 2.10 -9.71
C LEU A 154 11.33 2.75 -10.17
N LEU A 155 10.34 1.93 -10.53
CA LEU A 155 9.03 2.44 -10.96
C LEU A 155 8.29 3.16 -9.82
N VAL A 156 8.26 2.56 -8.62
CA VAL A 156 7.60 3.15 -7.45
C VAL A 156 8.29 4.45 -7.03
N THR A 157 9.62 4.46 -6.90
CA THR A 157 10.36 5.67 -6.51
C THR A 157 10.21 6.78 -7.55
N SER A 158 10.20 6.46 -8.85
CA SER A 158 9.96 7.46 -9.91
C SER A 158 8.53 8.02 -9.85
N THR A 159 7.53 7.18 -9.56
CA THR A 159 6.13 7.60 -9.36
C THR A 159 6.01 8.54 -8.16
N LEU A 160 6.61 8.17 -7.03
CA LEU A 160 6.52 8.94 -5.78
C LEU A 160 7.35 10.24 -5.81
N SER A 161 8.47 10.26 -6.52
CA SER A 161 9.33 11.46 -6.62
C SER A 161 8.65 12.61 -7.36
N ASN A 162 7.79 12.27 -8.33
CA ASN A 162 7.13 13.24 -9.19
C ASN A 162 5.74 13.68 -8.66
N HIS A 163 5.24 13.06 -7.59
CA HIS A 163 3.88 13.31 -7.10
C HIS A 163 3.88 14.14 -5.81
N TYR A 164 2.96 15.10 -5.73
CA TYR A 164 2.78 15.96 -4.54
C TYR A 164 1.69 15.44 -3.58
N ASP A 165 1.30 14.18 -3.71
CA ASP A 165 0.20 13.60 -2.93
C ASP A 165 0.75 12.86 -1.71
N ALA A 166 0.58 13.49 -0.55
CA ALA A 166 0.96 12.90 0.72
C ALA A 166 0.20 11.60 1.00
N ALA A 167 -1.04 11.44 0.55
CA ALA A 167 -1.82 10.23 0.79
C ALA A 167 -1.29 9.05 -0.04
N LEU A 168 -0.87 9.27 -1.28
CA LEU A 168 -0.21 8.23 -2.08
C LEU A 168 1.10 7.79 -1.42
N LEU A 169 1.93 8.74 -0.99
CA LEU A 169 3.21 8.42 -0.33
C LEU A 169 3.00 7.69 0.99
N GLU A 170 2.03 8.11 1.81
CA GLU A 170 1.67 7.44 3.07
C GLU A 170 1.26 5.98 2.83
N LYS A 171 0.38 5.75 1.84
CA LYS A 171 -0.03 4.39 1.43
C LYS A 171 1.12 3.53 0.91
N SER A 172 2.21 4.16 0.48
CA SER A 172 3.39 3.47 -0.04
C SER A 172 4.42 3.11 1.04
N LEU A 173 4.31 3.66 2.26
CA LEU A 173 5.27 3.41 3.33
C LEU A 173 5.45 1.92 3.67
N PRO A 174 4.41 1.07 3.74
CA PRO A 174 4.60 -0.35 4.01
C PRO A 174 5.47 -1.04 2.95
N LEU A 175 5.26 -0.72 1.67
CA LEU A 175 6.07 -1.24 0.57
C LEU A 175 7.52 -0.76 0.71
N LEU A 176 7.73 0.55 0.89
CA LEU A 176 9.06 1.12 1.05
C LEU A 176 9.80 0.54 2.25
N GLN A 177 9.09 0.24 3.35
CA GLN A 177 9.67 -0.39 4.53
C GLN A 177 10.14 -1.81 4.21
N ALA A 178 9.36 -2.58 3.44
CA ALA A 178 9.77 -3.91 2.98
C ALA A 178 11.04 -3.86 2.12
N TYR A 179 11.16 -2.86 1.23
CA TYR A 179 12.37 -2.61 0.44
C TYR A 179 13.57 -2.22 1.30
N HIS A 180 13.36 -1.30 2.24
CA HIS A 180 14.40 -0.83 3.15
C HIS A 180 15.00 -1.99 3.98
N GLN A 181 14.16 -2.94 4.40
CA GLN A 181 14.59 -4.12 5.18
C GLN A 181 15.26 -5.22 4.34
N GLN A 182 15.06 -5.24 3.02
CA GLN A 182 15.51 -6.33 2.14
C GLN A 182 16.63 -5.92 1.17
N GLY A 183 17.48 -4.98 1.59
CA GLY A 183 18.72 -4.63 0.89
C GLY A 183 18.66 -3.38 0.02
N PHE A 184 17.52 -2.68 -0.01
CA PHE A 184 17.35 -1.44 -0.79
C PHE A 184 17.29 -0.18 0.09
N ALA A 185 17.91 -0.23 1.28
CA ALA A 185 17.86 0.85 2.26
C ALA A 185 18.33 2.20 1.69
N LEU A 186 19.41 2.22 0.92
CA LEU A 186 19.98 3.45 0.37
C LEU A 186 19.03 4.18 -0.59
N ASP A 187 18.38 3.44 -1.48
CA ASP A 187 17.45 4.00 -2.47
C ASP A 187 16.19 4.56 -1.79
N VAL A 188 15.65 3.81 -0.81
CA VAL A 188 14.51 4.25 -0.01
C VAL A 188 14.87 5.48 0.84
N ASP A 189 16.04 5.47 1.47
CA ASP A 189 16.53 6.61 2.26
C ASP A 189 16.69 7.86 1.41
N THR A 190 17.23 7.71 0.20
CA THR A 190 17.40 8.83 -0.74
C THR A 190 16.06 9.46 -1.08
N LEU A 191 15.06 8.65 -1.43
CA LEU A 191 13.70 9.11 -1.70
C LEU A 191 13.12 9.86 -0.49
N LEU A 192 13.12 9.23 0.68
CA LEU A 192 12.47 9.77 1.87
C LEU A 192 13.16 11.04 2.38
N GLN A 193 14.50 11.07 2.41
CA GLN A 193 15.26 12.25 2.79
C GLN A 193 15.00 13.43 1.83
N GLN A 194 14.98 13.17 0.52
CA GLN A 194 14.64 14.19 -0.47
C GLN A 194 13.23 14.75 -0.25
N GLN A 195 12.25 13.88 0.01
CA GLN A 195 10.87 14.29 0.25
C GLN A 195 10.68 15.06 1.57
N VAL A 196 11.37 14.66 2.65
CA VAL A 196 11.38 15.40 3.92
C VAL A 196 12.04 16.78 3.77
N GLN A 197 13.09 16.89 2.95
CA GLN A 197 13.81 18.14 2.77
C GLN A 197 13.09 19.11 1.83
N THR A 198 12.62 18.62 0.67
CA THR A 198 12.17 19.45 -0.46
C THR A 198 10.71 19.23 -0.87
N GLY A 199 10.04 18.23 -0.31
CA GLY A 199 8.64 17.94 -0.61
C GLY A 199 7.69 19.06 -0.19
N GLY A 200 6.45 18.98 -0.67
CA GLY A 200 5.38 19.90 -0.25
C GLY A 200 5.12 19.83 1.26
N HIS A 201 4.54 20.90 1.83
CA HIS A 201 4.30 21.01 3.27
C HIS A 201 3.64 19.75 3.88
N PHE A 202 2.57 19.25 3.25
CA PHE A 202 1.85 18.06 3.71
C PHE A 202 2.68 16.78 3.62
N ILE A 203 3.51 16.63 2.57
CA ILE A 203 4.43 15.49 2.43
C ILE A 203 5.45 15.51 3.57
N ARG A 204 6.10 16.66 3.80
CA ARG A 204 7.11 16.80 4.85
C ARG A 204 6.52 16.51 6.22
N GLN A 205 5.35 17.06 6.51
CA GLN A 205 4.66 16.82 7.78
C GLN A 205 4.29 15.33 7.95
N MET A 206 3.67 14.72 6.95
CA MET A 206 3.31 13.30 6.98
C MET A 206 4.55 12.43 7.19
N LEU A 207 5.62 12.66 6.42
CA LEU A 207 6.85 11.87 6.54
C LEU A 207 7.53 12.07 7.88
N SER A 208 7.72 13.32 8.33
CA SER A 208 8.34 13.60 9.63
C SER A 208 7.64 12.86 10.78
N GLY A 209 6.31 12.71 10.72
CA GLY A 209 5.53 11.96 11.70
C GLY A 209 5.59 10.42 11.57
N ASN A 210 6.02 9.89 10.43
CA ASN A 210 6.00 8.45 10.12
C ASN A 210 7.37 7.85 9.79
N ILE A 211 8.46 8.63 9.94
CA ILE A 211 9.79 8.22 9.46
C ILE A 211 10.52 7.23 10.37
N LEU A 212 10.10 7.08 11.63
CA LEU A 212 10.78 6.27 12.64
C LEU A 212 11.14 4.84 12.17
N PRO A 213 10.27 4.08 11.47
CA PRO A 213 10.61 2.73 10.99
C PRO A 213 11.76 2.67 9.98
N PHE A 214 12.12 3.81 9.37
CA PHE A 214 13.19 3.94 8.39
C PHE A 214 14.49 4.44 9.02
N ILE A 215 14.45 5.02 10.23
CA ILE A 215 15.67 5.50 10.90
C ILE A 215 16.52 4.33 11.38
N ASN A 216 17.81 4.36 11.04
CA ASN A 216 18.80 3.38 11.44
C ASN A 216 20.17 4.05 11.66
N ASN A 217 21.16 3.29 12.14
CA ASN A 217 22.48 3.81 12.46
C ASN A 217 23.24 4.40 11.25
N SER A 218 22.91 3.99 10.04
CA SER A 218 23.55 4.48 8.82
C SER A 218 22.98 5.82 8.34
N ASN A 219 21.71 6.12 8.64
CA ASN A 219 21.02 7.29 8.08
C ASN A 219 20.58 8.35 9.12
N VAL A 220 20.60 8.04 10.42
CA VAL A 220 20.11 8.94 11.49
C VAL A 220 20.77 10.32 11.45
N GLN A 221 22.07 10.38 11.12
CA GLN A 221 22.79 11.66 11.03
C GLN A 221 22.31 12.51 9.85
N SER A 222 21.87 11.90 8.75
CA SER A 222 21.30 12.63 7.62
C SER A 222 20.00 13.33 8.02
N TYR A 223 19.10 12.63 8.70
CA TYR A 223 17.87 13.22 9.23
C TYR A 223 18.11 14.30 10.29
N ARG A 224 19.13 14.15 11.15
CA ARG A 224 19.56 15.23 12.06
C ARG A 224 20.04 16.47 11.29
N ASN A 225 20.81 16.29 10.22
CA ASN A 225 21.25 17.41 9.41
C ASN A 225 20.05 18.09 8.71
N ILE A 226 19.08 17.32 8.23
CA ILE A 226 17.85 17.85 7.64
C ILE A 226 17.06 18.68 8.66
N SER A 227 16.90 18.21 9.91
CA SER A 227 16.15 18.94 10.93
C SER A 227 16.77 20.30 11.27
N THR A 228 18.11 20.43 11.21
CA THR A 228 18.79 21.73 11.43
C THR A 228 18.48 22.79 10.36
N GLN A 229 17.99 22.38 9.19
CA GLN A 229 17.61 23.27 8.09
C GLN A 229 16.12 23.66 8.13
N MET A 230 15.33 23.01 9.00
CA MET A 230 13.90 23.30 9.16
C MET A 230 13.68 24.50 10.08
N ASN A 231 12.49 25.10 9.99
CA ASN A 231 12.07 26.10 10.96
C ASN A 231 11.75 25.42 12.30
N ALA A 232 12.45 25.78 13.37
CA ALA A 232 12.31 25.19 14.70
C ALA A 232 10.91 25.36 15.32
N SER A 233 10.05 26.24 14.79
CA SER A 233 8.65 26.37 15.22
C SER A 233 7.65 25.59 14.37
N SER A 234 8.11 24.87 13.33
CA SER A 234 7.23 24.14 12.42
C SER A 234 6.86 22.75 12.96
N VAL A 235 5.69 22.25 12.57
CA VAL A 235 5.20 20.93 13.00
C VAL A 235 6.13 19.83 12.49
N GLU A 236 6.65 19.96 11.27
CA GLU A 236 7.56 18.99 10.66
C GLU A 236 8.87 18.85 11.44
N PHE A 237 9.39 19.98 11.97
CA PHE A 237 10.58 19.98 12.82
C PHE A 237 10.33 19.22 14.13
N PHE A 238 9.22 19.51 14.80
CA PHE A 238 8.87 18.84 16.06
C PHE A 238 8.70 17.33 15.86
N GLN A 239 7.95 16.92 14.84
CA GLN A 239 7.71 15.51 14.53
C GLN A 239 9.00 14.76 14.17
N LEU A 240 9.85 15.35 13.32
CA LEU A 240 11.13 14.74 12.95
C LEU A 240 12.06 14.60 14.17
N THR A 241 12.11 15.63 15.00
CA THR A 241 12.92 15.61 16.23
C THR A 241 12.42 14.54 17.20
N GLU A 242 11.10 14.42 17.38
CA GLU A 242 10.48 13.39 18.22
C GLU A 242 10.84 11.98 17.73
N ALA A 243 10.78 11.73 16.42
CA ALA A 243 11.18 10.45 15.83
C ALA A 243 12.69 10.17 16.05
N LEU A 244 13.56 11.17 15.91
CA LEU A 244 15.00 11.03 16.14
C LEU A 244 15.34 10.75 17.61
N ASP A 245 14.65 11.41 18.53
CA ASP A 245 14.81 11.20 19.97
C ASP A 245 14.28 9.82 20.39
N GLU A 246 13.17 9.36 19.80
CA GLU A 246 12.64 8.01 20.03
C GLU A 246 13.61 6.94 19.55
N PHE A 247 14.17 7.10 18.34
CA PHE A 247 15.22 6.19 17.86
C PHE A 247 16.39 6.12 18.84
N GLN A 248 16.83 7.25 19.41
CA GLN A 248 17.92 7.27 20.39
C GLN A 248 17.54 6.56 21.70
N ARG A 249 16.30 6.68 22.19
CA ARG A 249 15.81 5.92 23.36
C ARG A 249 15.82 4.42 23.10
N LEU A 250 15.37 3.99 21.92
CA LEU A 250 15.38 2.58 21.52
C LEU A 250 16.80 1.99 21.48
N GLN A 251 17.83 2.77 21.14
CA GLN A 251 19.23 2.34 21.21
C GLN A 251 19.76 2.14 22.64
N HIS A 252 19.11 2.71 23.66
CA HIS A 252 19.55 2.66 25.05
C HIS A 252 18.70 1.76 25.96
N GLY A 253 17.78 0.98 25.38
CA GLY A 253 17.01 -0.03 26.10
C GLY A 253 15.65 0.41 26.64
N GLY A 254 15.16 1.59 26.22
CA GLY A 254 13.82 2.09 26.57
C GLY A 254 13.77 2.87 27.88
#